data_AF-A0A0G1USY8-F1
#
_entry.id   AF-A0A0G1USY8-F1
#
_cell.length_a   1.000
_cell.length_b   1.000
_cell.length_c   1.000
_cell.angle_alpha   90.00
_cell.angle_beta   90.00
_cell.angle_gamma   90.00
#
_symmetry.space_group_name_H-M   'P 1'
#
loop_
_entity.id
_entity.type
_entity.pdbx_description
1 polymer ?
#
loop_
_entity_poly.entity_id
_entity_poly.type
_entity_poly.pdbx_seq_one_letter_code
_entity_poly.pdbx_strand_id
1 'polypeptide(L)' 'MIVDEKRHKVYGKNVEDLGWFNPLQDKFEFKKERINHWLKNGAQVTDTVHNLLVTAGIISGKKIAVHKQPKKKEEAAPAK' A
#
# COMPACT_ATOMS: atom_id res chain seq x y z
N MET A 1 -6.25 -6.48 4.90
CA MET A 1 -5.37 -5.30 4.97
C MET A 1 -5.07 -5.07 6.43
N ILE A 2 -3.80 -5.20 6.79
CA ILE A 2 -3.33 -5.15 8.17
C ILE A 2 -2.28 -4.04 8.32
N VAL A 3 -2.22 -3.43 9.49
CA VAL A 3 -1.05 -2.62 9.90
C VAL A 3 -0.13 -3.52 10.67
N ASP A 4 1.14 -3.54 10.28
CA ASP A 4 2.16 -4.35 10.91
C ASP A 4 3.53 -3.66 10.79
N GLU A 5 4.46 -3.99 11.68
CA GLU A 5 5.82 -3.49 11.61
C GLU A 5 6.61 -4.18 10.49
N LYS A 6 7.52 -3.45 9.84
CA LYS A 6 8.27 -3.96 8.67
C LYS A 6 9.05 -5.26 8.91
N ARG A 7 9.47 -5.53 10.16
CA ARG A 7 10.26 -6.71 10.54
C ARG A 7 9.42 -7.84 11.14
N HIS A 8 8.12 -7.63 11.28
CA HIS A 8 7.25 -8.60 11.94
C HIS A 8 6.71 -9.65 10.94
N LYS A 9 6.27 -10.79 11.47
CA LYS A 9 5.87 -11.95 10.66
C LYS A 9 4.48 -11.70 10.09
N VAL A 10 4.34 -11.86 8.78
CA VAL A 10 3.10 -11.56 8.01
C VAL A 10 1.85 -12.28 8.54
N TYR A 11 2.00 -13.48 9.12
CA TYR A 11 0.91 -14.28 9.71
C TYR A 11 0.91 -14.26 11.24
N GLY A 12 1.55 -13.25 11.86
CA GLY A 12 1.64 -13.09 13.30
C GLY A 12 0.56 -12.16 13.87
N LYS A 13 0.74 -11.76 15.13
CA LYS A 13 -0.10 -10.76 15.79
C LYS A 13 0.15 -9.38 15.16
N ASN A 14 -0.81 -8.94 14.37
CA ASN A 14 -0.83 -7.63 13.73
C ASN A 14 -1.27 -6.52 14.69
N VAL A 15 -0.93 -5.27 14.36
CA VAL A 15 -1.30 -4.10 15.17
C VAL A 15 -2.79 -3.83 15.05
N GLU A 16 -3.32 -3.86 13.83
CA GLU A 16 -4.75 -3.62 13.57
C GLU A 16 -5.22 -4.15 12.19
N ASP A 17 -6.44 -4.69 12.16
CA ASP A 17 -7.19 -5.02 10.94
C ASP A 17 -8.01 -3.82 10.42
N LEU A 18 -7.55 -3.26 9.29
CA LEU A 18 -8.14 -2.09 8.63
C LEU A 18 -9.19 -2.43 7.57
N GLY A 19 -9.32 -3.71 7.21
CA GLY A 19 -10.29 -4.18 6.23
C GLY A 19 -9.80 -5.36 5.40
N TRP A 20 -10.51 -5.70 4.34
CA TRP A 20 -10.17 -6.80 3.44
C TRP A 20 -10.41 -6.44 1.97
N PHE A 21 -9.72 -7.15 1.07
CA PHE A 21 -9.87 -7.03 -0.37
C PHE A 21 -9.89 -8.45 -0.97
N ASN A 22 -10.87 -8.71 -1.84
CA ASN A 22 -10.97 -9.95 -2.59
C ASN A 22 -10.75 -9.69 -4.07
N PRO A 23 -9.62 -10.14 -4.64
CA PRO A 23 -9.29 -9.92 -6.06
C PRO A 23 -10.18 -10.71 -7.03
N LEU A 24 -10.88 -11.76 -6.59
CA LEU A 24 -11.76 -12.53 -7.48
C LEU A 24 -13.09 -11.81 -7.75
N GLN A 25 -13.55 -11.01 -6.79
CA GLN A 25 -14.84 -10.31 -6.88
C GLN A 25 -14.69 -8.80 -7.01
N ASP A 26 -13.45 -8.29 -7.05
CA ASP A 26 -13.11 -6.85 -6.98
C ASP A 26 -13.81 -6.11 -5.82
N LYS A 27 -14.15 -6.82 -4.75
CA LYS A 27 -14.80 -6.27 -3.56
C LYS A 27 -13.76 -5.94 -2.51
N PHE A 28 -13.94 -4.80 -1.87
CA PHE A 28 -13.16 -4.39 -0.71
C PHE A 28 -14.05 -3.74 0.34
N GLU A 29 -13.63 -3.89 1.59
CA GLU A 29 -14.20 -3.19 2.73
C GLU A 29 -13.05 -2.55 3.51
N PHE A 30 -13.09 -1.24 3.67
CA PHE A 30 -12.02 -0.47 4.29
C PHE A 30 -12.58 0.47 5.37
N LYS A 31 -11.97 0.44 6.56
CA LYS A 31 -12.29 1.36 7.67
C LYS A 31 -11.61 2.71 7.42
N LYS A 32 -12.28 3.59 6.66
CA LYS A 32 -11.75 4.89 6.20
C LYS A 32 -11.18 5.74 7.33
N GLU A 33 -11.86 5.82 8.47
CA GLU A 33 -11.46 6.63 9.62
C GLU A 33 -10.13 6.16 10.23
N ARG A 34 -9.98 4.85 10.41
CA ARG A 34 -8.77 4.24 10.96
C ARG A 34 -7.60 4.37 9.99
N ILE A 35 -7.84 4.19 8.69
CA ILE A 35 -6.81 4.40 7.66
C ILE A 35 -6.30 5.84 7.70
N ASN A 36 -7.19 6.82 7.77
CA ASN A 36 -6.79 8.23 7.84
C ASN A 36 -6.00 8.55 9.12
N HIS A 37 -6.38 7.96 10.25
CA HIS A 37 -5.62 8.08 11.50
C HIS A 37 -4.19 7.54 11.35
N TRP A 38 -4.03 6.34 10.78
CA TRP A 38 -2.70 5.75 10.56
C TRP A 38 -1.87 6.52 9.53
N LEU A 39 -2.48 7.03 8.46
CA LEU A 39 -1.81 7.90 7.49
C LEU A 39 -1.28 9.18 8.15
N LYS A 40 -2.07 9.81 9.02
CA LYS A 40 -1.64 10.98 9.81
C LYS A 40 -0.48 10.65 10.76
N ASN A 41 -0.47 9.44 11.30
CA ASN A 41 0.62 8.96 12.17
C ASN A 41 1.88 8.53 11.41
N GLY A 42 1.90 8.67 10.08
CA GLY A 42 3.07 8.34 9.25
C GLY A 42 3.16 6.88 8.81
N ALA A 43 2.04 6.14 8.82
CA ALA A 43 2.02 4.78 8.29
C ALA A 43 2.35 4.77 6.78
N GLN A 44 3.39 4.03 6.40
CA GLN A 44 3.77 3.86 5.00
C GLN A 44 2.96 2.72 4.39
N VAL A 45 2.16 3.04 3.36
CA VAL A 45 1.39 2.04 2.61
C VAL A 45 2.23 1.41 1.51
N THR A 46 1.92 0.17 1.15
CA THR A 46 2.51 -0.51 -0.02
C THR A 46 1.85 -0.04 -1.31
N ASP A 47 2.52 -0.21 -2.45
CA ASP A 47 2.05 0.28 -3.75
C ASP A 47 0.68 -0.29 -4.15
N THR A 48 0.44 -1.58 -3.89
CA THR A 48 -0.87 -2.22 -4.13
C THR A 48 -1.96 -1.62 -3.23
N VAL A 49 -1.65 -1.38 -1.95
CA VAL A 49 -2.59 -0.80 -1.01
C VAL A 49 -2.88 0.65 -1.36
N HIS A 50 -1.86 1.43 -1.76
CA HIS A 50 -2.04 2.79 -2.25
C HIS A 50 -3.05 2.81 -3.41
N ASN A 51 -2.91 1.90 -4.38
CA ASN A 51 -3.86 1.81 -5.49
C ASN A 51 -5.27 1.47 -5.06
N LEU A 52 -5.42 0.54 -4.11
CA LEU A 52 -6.72 0.18 -3.55
C LEU A 52 -7.38 1.36 -2.81
N LEU A 53 -6.58 2.14 -2.07
CA LEU A 53 -7.06 3.34 -1.37
C LEU A 53 -7.42 4.47 -2.33
N VAL A 54 -6.69 4.60 -3.45
CA VAL A 54 -7.04 5.52 -4.55
C VAL A 54 -8.34 5.09 -5.23
N THR A 55 -8.53 3.79 -5.51
CA THR A 55 -9.80 3.29 -6.07
C THR A 55 -10.98 3.46 -5.10
N ALA A 56 -10.73 3.35 -3.80
CA ALA A 56 -11.73 3.57 -2.76
C ALA A 56 -12.02 5.06 -2.49
N GLY A 57 -11.28 5.97 -3.12
CA GLY A 57 -11.41 7.42 -2.93
C GLY A 57 -10.96 7.92 -1.54
N ILE A 58 -10.15 7.13 -0.81
CA ILE A 58 -9.65 7.47 0.52
C ILE A 58 -8.42 8.37 0.42
N ILE A 59 -7.58 8.14 -0.60
CA ILE A 59 -6.41 8.95 -0.91
C ILE A 59 -6.58 9.54 -2.31
N SER A 60 -6.36 10.83 -2.47
CA SER A 60 -6.26 11.46 -3.79
C SER A 60 -4.81 11.41 -4.27
N GLY A 61 -4.49 10.44 -5.13
CA GLY A 61 -3.15 10.21 -5.64
C GLY A 61 -3.15 9.53 -7.00
N LYS A 62 -2.04 9.66 -7.74
CA LYS A 62 -1.85 8.91 -9.01
C LYS A 62 -1.66 7.43 -8.69
N LYS A 63 -2.35 6.54 -9.41
CA LYS A 63 -2.13 5.09 -9.28
C LYS A 63 -0.67 4.77 -9.61
N ILE A 64 -0.01 4.03 -8.73
CA ILE A 64 1.37 3.59 -8.88
C ILE A 64 1.36 2.31 -9.72
N ALA A 65 2.17 2.22 -10.77
CA ALA A 65 2.28 0.98 -11.53
C ALA A 65 3.03 -0.07 -10.69
N VAL A 66 2.30 -1.03 -10.11
CA VAL A 66 2.85 -2.08 -9.25
C VAL A 66 3.40 -3.27 -10.05
N HIS A 67 2.99 -3.41 -11.31
CA HIS A 67 3.50 -4.46 -12.18
C HIS A 67 4.90 -4.10 -12.65
N LYS A 68 5.83 -5.05 -12.52
CA LYS A 68 7.23 -4.96 -12.95
C LYS A 68 7.29 -4.48 -14.41
N GLN A 69 7.61 -3.22 -14.66
CA GLN A 69 8.29 -2.89 -15.90
C GLN A 69 9.69 -3.50 -15.80
N PRO A 70 10.21 -4.15 -16.86
CA PRO A 70 11.59 -4.61 -16.86
C PRO A 70 12.49 -3.42 -16.50
N LYS A 71 13.44 -3.65 -15.59
CA LYS A 71 14.41 -2.64 -15.14
C LYS A 71 14.92 -1.86 -16.36
N LYS A 72 14.55 -0.60 -16.50
CA LYS A 72 15.33 0.32 -17.32
C LYS A 72 16.62 0.51 -16.53
N LYS A 73 17.70 -0.11 -17.02
CA LYS A 73 19.09 0.12 -16.63
C LYS A 73 19.26 1.59 -16.25
N GLU A 74 19.60 1.84 -15.00
CA GLU A 74 20.27 3.07 -14.63
C GLU A 74 21.71 2.90 -15.12
N GLU A 75 21.92 3.34 -16.35
CA GLU A 75 23.20 3.41 -17.02
C GLU A 75 23.96 4.64 -16.49
N ALA A 76 25.13 4.36 -15.93
CA ALA A 76 26.28 5.24 -15.79
C ALA A 76 26.06 6.63 -15.17
N ALA A 77 26.48 6.75 -13.90
CA ALA A 77 27.02 8.00 -13.37
C ALA A 77 28.14 8.52 -14.31
N PRO A 78 28.07 9.75 -14.83
CA PRO A 78 29.24 10.39 -15.41
C PRO A 78 30.11 10.91 -14.26
N ALA A 79 31.37 10.47 -14.27
CA ALA A 79 32.44 11.00 -13.46
C ALA A 79 32.59 12.51 -13.65
N LYS A 80 32.95 13.20 -12.56
CA LYS A 80 33.61 14.50 -12.61
C LYS A 80 34.69 14.53 -11.54
#